data_AF-A0A6G4R9A4-F1
#
_entry.id   AF-A0A6G4R9A4-F1
#
_cell.length_a   1.000
_cell.length_b   1.000
_cell.length_c   1.000
_cell.angle_alpha   90.00
_cell.angle_beta   90.00
_cell.angle_gamma   90.00
#
_symmetry.space_group_name_H-M   'P 1'
#
loop_
_entity.id
_entity.type
_entity.pdbx_description
1 polymer ?
#
loop_
_entity_poly.entity_id
_entity_poly.type
_entity_poly.pdbx_seq_one_letter_code
_entity_poly.pdbx_strand_id
1 'polypeptide(L)'
;MSDVECENCGEMFDKRGIGAHKAHCSGGNQDEDPDEPEFDGLEAEVYERDDGACLRCDATENLTIHTVNPGVRAEKSNLVTICESCEAEIGDLHHRTKRTKIRSD
;
A
#
# COMPACT_ATOMS: atom_id res chain seq x y z
N MET A 1 -19.69 2.34 -36.35
CA MET A 1 -18.22 2.44 -36.51
C MET A 1 -17.63 1.29 -35.71
N SER A 2 -16.55 0.66 -36.17
CA SER A 2 -15.96 -0.48 -35.42
C SER A 2 -14.78 0.05 -34.63
N ASP A 3 -14.94 0.12 -33.32
CA ASP A 3 -13.88 0.43 -32.39
C ASP A 3 -12.97 -0.81 -32.23
N VAL A 4 -11.68 -0.57 -32.04
CA VAL A 4 -10.60 -1.54 -31.97
C VAL A 4 -9.85 -1.28 -30.66
N GLU A 5 -9.74 -2.31 -29.85
CA GLU A 5 -9.00 -2.28 -28.59
C GLU A 5 -7.49 -2.28 -28.86
N CYS A 6 -6.75 -1.44 -28.13
CA CYS A 6 -5.30 -1.45 -28.17
C CYS A 6 -4.77 -2.59 -27.28
N GLU A 7 -4.16 -3.60 -27.91
CA GLU A 7 -3.58 -4.77 -27.23
C GLU A 7 -2.45 -4.44 -26.22
N ASN A 8 -1.98 -3.19 -26.16
CA ASN A 8 -0.88 -2.76 -25.30
C ASN A 8 -1.33 -1.91 -24.09
N CYS A 9 -2.53 -1.33 -24.11
CA CYS A 9 -3.05 -0.51 -23.01
C CYS A 9 -4.54 -0.68 -22.73
N GLY A 10 -5.24 -1.56 -23.44
CA GLY A 10 -6.67 -1.84 -23.24
C GLY A 10 -7.65 -0.74 -23.67
N GLU A 11 -7.15 0.44 -24.10
CA GLU A 11 -8.01 1.54 -24.51
C GLU A 11 -8.65 1.30 -25.89
N MET A 12 -9.88 1.79 -26.06
CA MET A 12 -10.68 1.63 -27.27
C MET A 12 -10.49 2.82 -28.23
N PHE A 13 -10.12 2.53 -29.48
CA PHE A 13 -9.93 3.55 -30.51
C PHE A 13 -10.72 3.22 -31.78
N ASP A 14 -11.06 4.23 -32.56
CA ASP A 14 -11.57 3.98 -33.90
C ASP A 14 -10.46 3.43 -34.82
N LYS A 15 -10.86 2.76 -35.92
CA LYS A 15 -9.92 2.18 -36.91
C LYS A 15 -8.92 3.18 -37.50
N ARG A 16 -9.17 4.48 -37.39
CA ARG A 16 -8.30 5.55 -37.91
C ARG A 16 -7.33 6.07 -36.86
N GLY A 17 -7.76 6.14 -35.59
CA GLY A 17 -7.00 6.63 -34.45
C GLY A 17 -6.06 5.60 -33.85
N ILE A 18 -6.38 4.30 -33.94
CA ILE A 18 -5.53 3.23 -33.38
C ILE A 18 -4.10 3.24 -33.94
N GLY A 19 -3.91 3.61 -35.21
CA GLY A 19 -2.59 3.69 -35.84
C GLY A 19 -1.71 4.81 -35.26
N ALA A 20 -2.29 5.97 -34.98
CA ALA A 20 -1.58 7.10 -34.36
C ALA A 20 -1.29 6.83 -32.88
N HIS A 21 -2.25 6.20 -32.18
CA HIS A 21 -2.07 5.78 -30.80
C HIS A 21 -0.92 4.76 -30.67
N LYS A 22 -0.89 3.69 -31.49
CA LYS A 22 0.17 2.67 -31.43
C LYS A 22 1.59 3.23 -31.60
N ALA A 23 1.77 4.35 -32.30
CA ALA A 23 3.08 4.99 -32.46
C ALA A 23 3.60 5.66 -31.17
N HIS A 24 2.72 5.99 -30.22
CA HIS A 24 3.04 6.67 -28.97
C HIS A 24 2.61 5.88 -27.71
N CYS A 25 1.98 4.73 -27.90
CA CYS A 25 1.49 3.88 -26.83
C CYS A 25 2.66 3.16 -26.14
N SER A 26 3.07 3.73 -25.01
CA SER A 26 4.10 3.17 -24.13
C SER A 26 3.44 2.27 -23.08
N GLY A 27 2.71 1.24 -23.55
CA GLY A 27 1.86 0.38 -22.74
C GLY A 27 2.46 0.05 -21.38
N GLY A 28 1.89 0.65 -20.34
CA GLY A 28 1.95 0.13 -19.00
C GLY A 28 0.67 -0.66 -18.83
N ASN A 29 0.78 -1.99 -18.74
CA ASN A 29 -0.29 -2.78 -18.13
C ASN A 29 -0.57 -2.10 -16.77
N GLN A 30 -1.74 -1.50 -16.62
CA GLN A 30 -2.24 -1.03 -15.33
C GLN A 30 -3.23 -2.07 -14.76
N ASP A 31 -3.01 -3.34 -15.08
CA ASP A 31 -3.67 -4.49 -14.45
C ASP A 31 -2.90 -4.99 -13.22
N GLU A 32 -1.97 -4.18 -12.72
CA GLU A 32 -1.45 -4.31 -11.36
C GLU A 32 -2.24 -3.29 -10.56
N ASP A 33 -3.16 -3.72 -9.69
CA ASP A 33 -3.76 -2.86 -8.65
C ASP A 33 -2.60 -2.15 -7.91
N PRO A 34 -2.29 -0.87 -8.22
CA PRO A 34 -1.02 -0.28 -7.82
C PRO A 34 -1.02 0.22 -6.36
N ASP A 35 -2.13 0.04 -5.64
CA ASP A 35 -2.39 0.75 -4.38
C ASP A 35 -2.42 -0.17 -3.15
N GLU A 36 -2.36 -1.50 -3.31
CA GLU A 36 -2.23 -2.39 -2.15
C GLU A 36 -0.76 -2.64 -1.82
N PRO A 37 -0.29 -2.29 -0.60
CA PRO A 37 1.09 -2.52 -0.20
C PRO A 37 1.40 -4.02 -0.20
N GLU A 38 2.51 -4.40 -0.84
CA GLU A 38 2.98 -5.80 -0.90
C GLU A 38 3.52 -6.26 0.47
N PHE A 39 2.61 -6.64 1.38
CA PHE A 39 2.98 -7.32 2.62
C PHE A 39 2.92 -8.84 2.44
N ASP A 40 3.86 -9.56 3.01
CA ASP A 40 3.89 -11.03 2.97
C ASP A 40 3.82 -11.67 4.36
N GLY A 41 3.38 -12.93 4.41
CA GLY A 41 3.37 -13.75 5.62
C GLY A 41 2.77 -13.06 6.85
N LEU A 42 3.62 -12.83 7.85
CA LEU A 42 3.21 -12.22 9.13
C LEU A 42 2.81 -10.75 8.96
N GLU A 43 3.40 -10.03 8.01
CA GLU A 43 3.11 -8.62 7.76
C GLU A 43 1.72 -8.45 7.12
N ALA A 44 1.38 -9.32 6.15
CA ALA A 44 0.04 -9.37 5.57
C ALA A 44 -1.03 -9.64 6.63
N GLU A 45 -0.78 -10.60 7.51
CA GLU A 45 -1.68 -10.93 8.62
C GLU A 45 -1.91 -9.77 9.60
N VAL A 46 -0.93 -8.89 9.77
CA VAL A 46 -1.00 -7.70 10.62
C VAL A 46 -1.75 -6.57 9.88
N TYR A 47 -1.46 -6.40 8.59
CA TYR A 47 -2.17 -5.47 7.72
C TYR A 47 -3.67 -5.75 7.67
N GLU A 48 -4.04 -7.00 7.42
CA GLU A 48 -5.45 -7.45 7.42
C GLU A 48 -6.10 -7.30 8.80
N ARG A 49 -5.37 -7.55 9.90
CA ARG A 49 -5.88 -7.36 11.26
C ARG A 49 -6.22 -5.90 11.55
N ASP A 50 -5.41 -4.99 11.02
CA ASP A 50 -5.55 -3.55 11.21
C ASP A 50 -6.43 -2.90 10.11
N ASP A 51 -7.24 -3.72 9.40
CA ASP A 51 -8.19 -3.30 8.37
C ASP A 51 -7.55 -2.45 7.25
N GLY A 52 -6.27 -2.68 6.97
CA GLY A 52 -5.51 -1.91 5.98
C GLY A 52 -5.40 -0.42 6.33
N ALA A 53 -5.43 -0.07 7.62
CA ALA A 53 -5.38 1.30 8.09
C ALA A 53 -4.30 1.52 9.17
N CYS A 54 -3.86 2.77 9.29
CA CYS A 54 -2.96 3.19 10.36
C CYS A 54 -3.69 3.10 11.69
N LEU A 55 -3.22 2.25 12.59
CA LEU A 55 -3.82 2.06 13.91
C LEU A 55 -3.89 3.35 14.74
N ARG A 56 -3.11 4.39 14.40
CA ARG A 56 -3.03 5.63 15.17
C ARG A 56 -3.90 6.77 14.63
N CYS A 57 -4.11 6.85 13.32
CA CYS A 57 -4.81 7.98 12.69
C CYS A 57 -5.77 7.57 11.57
N ASP A 58 -6.01 6.28 11.37
CA ASP A 58 -6.90 5.71 10.36
C ASP A 58 -6.56 6.05 8.90
N ALA A 59 -5.37 6.60 8.65
CA ALA A 59 -4.87 6.79 7.28
C ALA A 59 -4.78 5.44 6.56
N THR A 60 -5.17 5.38 5.30
CA THR A 60 -5.12 4.16 4.47
C THR A 60 -3.96 4.16 3.47
N GLU A 61 -3.21 5.26 3.41
CA GLU A 61 -2.11 5.48 2.47
C GLU A 61 -0.76 5.53 3.18
N ASN A 62 0.32 5.21 2.44
CA ASN A 62 1.71 5.23 2.94
C ASN A 62 1.88 4.41 4.23
N LEU A 63 1.36 3.18 4.22
CA LEU A 63 1.35 2.28 5.37
C LEU A 63 2.61 1.43 5.45
N THR A 64 3.04 1.17 6.67
CA THR A 64 4.19 0.32 6.99
C THR A 64 3.90 -0.51 8.25
N ILE A 65 4.57 -1.66 8.38
CA ILE A 65 4.47 -2.50 9.57
C ILE A 65 5.54 -2.10 10.57
N HIS A 66 5.10 -1.52 11.69
CA HIS A 66 5.96 -1.07 12.75
C HIS A 66 6.08 -2.08 13.88
N THR A 67 7.31 -2.28 14.36
CA THR A 67 7.58 -3.09 15.55
C THR A 67 7.48 -2.24 16.83
N VAL A 68 6.45 -2.49 17.65
CA VAL A 68 6.17 -1.73 18.88
C VAL A 68 7.32 -1.84 19.90
N ASN A 69 7.85 -3.05 20.09
CA ASN A 69 9.00 -3.29 20.96
C ASN A 69 10.11 -4.04 20.20
N PRO A 70 11.20 -3.36 19.79
CA PRO A 70 12.27 -3.98 19.01
C PRO A 70 13.09 -5.01 19.82
N GLY A 71 12.97 -5.01 21.16
CA GLY A 71 13.61 -6.01 22.02
C GLY A 71 12.80 -7.29 22.19
N VAL A 72 11.63 -7.39 21.55
CA VAL A 72 10.74 -8.56 21.58
C VAL A 72 10.64 -9.11 20.17
N ARG A 73 10.38 -10.41 20.06
CA ARG A 73 10.24 -11.10 18.77
C ARG A 73 9.18 -10.41 17.90
N ALA A 74 9.39 -10.41 16.58
CA ALA A 74 8.37 -10.06 15.60
C ALA A 74 7.29 -11.15 15.62
N GLU A 75 6.17 -10.83 16.24
CA GLU A 75 4.96 -11.64 16.34
C GLU A 75 3.77 -10.73 16.11
N LYS A 76 2.62 -11.30 15.71
CA LYS A 76 1.43 -10.52 15.34
C LYS A 76 1.10 -9.47 16.41
N SER A 77 1.17 -9.83 17.70
CA SER A 77 0.87 -8.93 18.83
C SER A 77 1.86 -7.76 19.04
N ASN A 78 3.07 -7.84 18.48
CA ASN A 78 4.14 -6.84 18.62
C ASN A 78 4.32 -5.99 17.35
N LEU A 79 3.57 -6.28 16.29
CA LEU A 79 3.56 -5.57 15.03
C LEU A 79 2.23 -4.82 14.86
N VAL A 80 2.28 -3.65 14.24
CA VAL A 80 1.11 -2.82 13.93
C VAL A 80 1.28 -2.10 12.60
N THR A 81 0.18 -1.89 11.89
CA THR A 81 0.13 -1.07 10.69
C THR A 81 0.03 0.39 11.08
N ILE A 82 0.96 1.22 10.60
CA ILE A 82 0.93 2.68 10.79
C ILE A 82 1.36 3.40 9.51
N CYS A 83 0.95 4.65 9.33
CA CYS A 83 1.46 5.45 8.22
C CYS A 83 2.86 5.99 8.51
N GLU A 84 3.64 6.26 7.46
CA GLU A 84 5.02 6.79 7.57
C GLU A 84 5.11 8.05 8.43
N SER A 85 4.09 8.92 8.39
CA SER A 85 4.05 10.13 9.24
C SER A 85 3.97 9.77 10.73
N CYS A 86 3.12 8.81 11.08
CA CYS A 86 3.01 8.31 12.45
C CYS A 86 4.27 7.56 12.88
N GLU A 87 4.89 6.83 11.94
CA GLU A 87 6.13 6.09 12.14
C GLU A 87 7.30 7.01 12.46
N ALA A 88 7.45 8.10 11.71
CA ALA A 88 8.46 9.13 11.97
C ALA A 88 8.30 9.78 13.36
N GLU A 89 7.06 10.08 13.78
CA GLU A 89 6.82 10.67 15.10
C GLU A 89 7.15 9.73 16.27
N ILE A 90 6.94 8.42 16.08
CA ILE A 90 7.22 7.44 17.13
C ILE A 90 8.63 6.89 17.03
N GLY A 91 9.28 6.89 15.87
CA GLY A 91 10.58 6.29 15.60
C GLY A 91 11.65 6.71 16.61
N ASP A 92 11.67 7.99 16.97
CA ASP A 92 12.58 8.60 17.93
C ASP A 92 12.22 8.36 19.41
N LEU A 93 11.04 7.79 19.68
CA LEU A 93 10.59 7.54 21.04
C LEU A 93 11.22 6.26 21.61
N HIS A 94 11.50 6.30 22.91
CA HIS A 94 11.87 5.09 23.66
C HIS A 94 10.73 4.05 23.56
N HIS A 95 11.07 2.76 23.43
CA HIS A 95 10.11 1.66 23.22
C HIS A 95 8.93 1.63 24.21
N ARG A 96 9.16 2.05 25.46
CA ARG A 96 8.09 2.17 26.47
C ARG A 96 7.07 3.27 26.14
N THR A 97 7.51 4.38 25.58
CA THR A 97 6.68 5.53 25.21
C THR A 97 6.01 5.32 23.84
N LYS A 98 6.65 4.57 22.93
CA LYS A 98 6.05 4.10 21.68
C LYS A 98 4.74 3.36 21.95
N ARG A 99 4.78 2.34 22.83
CA ARG A 99 3.61 1.51 23.19
C ARG A 99 2.42 2.32 23.71
N THR A 100 2.64 3.42 24.43
CA THR A 100 1.53 4.26 24.92
C THR A 100 0.87 5.11 23.84
N LYS A 101 1.60 5.43 22.76
CA LYS A 101 1.14 6.26 21.65
C LYS A 101 0.41 5.47 20.56
N ILE A 102 0.67 4.17 20.49
CA ILE A 102 0.11 3.22 19.50
C ILE A 102 -1.23 2.63 20.00
N ARG A 103 -1.71 3.02 21.19
CA ARG A 103 -3.02 2.59 21.68
C ARG A 103 -4.12 3.39 20.99
N SER A 104 -4.81 2.74 20.07
CA SER A 104 -6.23 2.98 19.82
C SER A 104 -7.05 2.01 20.66
N ASP A 105 -8.24 2.45 21.05
CA ASP A 105 -9.18 1.84 22.00
C ASP A 105 -9.37 0.32 21.80
#